data_AF-A0A9D1UWY1-F1
#
_entry.id   AF-A0A9D1UWY1-F1
#
_cell.length_a   1.000
_cell.length_b   1.000
_cell.length_c   1.000
_cell.angle_alpha   90.00
_cell.angle_beta   90.00
_cell.angle_gamma   90.00
#
_symmetry.space_group_name_H-M   'P 1'
#
loop_
_entity.id
_entity.type
_entity.pdbx_description
1 polymer ?
#
loop_
_entity_poly.entity_id
_entity_poly.type
_entity_poly.pdbx_seq_one_letter_code
_entity_poly.pdbx_strand_id
1 'polypeptide(L)' 'MTTKVGINGFGRIGRLAFRRIAEVSDDLEIVAIND' A
#
# COMPACT_ATOMS: atom_id res chain seq x y z
N MET A 1 -3.58 -16.24 3.37
CA MET A 1 -2.40 -15.67 4.07
C MET A 1 -2.13 -14.35 3.40
N THR A 2 -2.31 -13.24 4.12
CA THR A 2 -2.26 -11.89 3.55
C THR A 2 -0.82 -11.41 3.43
N THR A 3 -0.44 -10.85 2.28
CA THR A 3 0.89 -10.30 2.06
C THR A 3 0.97 -8.92 2.69
N LYS A 4 1.91 -8.74 3.61
CA LYS A 4 2.14 -7.47 4.29
C LYS A 4 3.08 -6.59 3.48
N VAL A 5 2.65 -5.36 3.21
CA VAL A 5 3.36 -4.42 2.34
C VAL A 5 3.68 -3.14 3.11
N GLY A 6 4.93 -2.70 3.00
CA GLY A 6 5.36 -1.37 3.43
C GLY A 6 5.54 -0.45 2.22
N ILE A 7 5.13 0.82 2.33
CA ILE A 7 5.37 1.85 1.29
C ILE A 7 6.45 2.80 1.79
N ASN A 8 7.59 2.86 1.09
CA ASN A 8 8.66 3.83 1.35
C ASN A 8 8.68 4.87 0.22
N GLY A 9 8.28 6.11 0.53
CA GLY A 9 7.99 7.18 -0.42
C GLY A 9 6.47 7.34 -0.68
N PHE A 10 5.80 8.18 0.11
CA PHE A 10 4.36 8.46 0.05
C PHE A 10 3.99 9.74 -0.72
N GLY A 11 4.81 10.07 -1.72
CA GLY A 11 4.55 11.10 -2.71
C GLY A 11 3.43 10.75 -3.71
N ARG A 12 3.54 11.26 -4.95
CA ARG A 12 2.50 11.07 -5.98
C ARG A 12 2.17 9.60 -6.23
N ILE A 13 3.17 8.74 -6.36
CA ILE A 13 2.99 7.32 -6.69
C ILE A 13 2.58 6.50 -5.46
N GLY A 14 3.19 6.73 -4.28
CA GLY A 14 2.82 6.02 -3.06
C GLY A 14 1.35 6.16 -2.71
N ARG A 15 0.78 7.37 -2.88
CA ARG A 15 -0.67 7.61 -2.67
C ARG A 15 -1.58 6.94 -3.69
N LEU A 16 -1.11 6.73 -4.93
CA LEU A 16 -1.87 6.02 -5.96
C LEU A 16 -1.80 4.50 -5.73
N ALA A 17 -0.62 3.99 -5.35
CA ALA A 17 -0.43 2.60 -4.99
C ALA A 17 -1.30 2.20 -3.79
N PHE A 18 -1.30 3.00 -2.72
CA PHE A 18 -2.16 2.76 -1.54
C PHE A 18 -3.64 2.72 -1.92
N ARG A 19 -4.12 3.70 -2.70
CA ARG A 19 -5.52 3.74 -3.14
C ARG A 19 -5.87 2.53 -3.98
N ARG A 20 -5.03 2.17 -4.96
CA ARG A 20 -5.28 1.01 -5.80
C ARG A 20 -5.34 -0.26 -4.95
N ILE A 21 -4.37 -0.47 -4.05
CA ILE A 21 -4.34 -1.65 -3.19
C ILE A 21 -5.60 -1.74 -2.33
N ALA A 22 -6.06 -0.63 -1.74
CA ALA A 22 -7.29 -0.58 -0.96
C ALA A 22 -8.57 -0.85 -1.78
N GLU A 23 -8.57 -0.54 -3.07
CA GLU A 23 -9.74 -0.73 -3.94
C GLU A 23 -9.89 -2.16 -4.49
N VAL A 24 -8.80 -2.94 -4.55
CA VAL A 24 -8.77 -4.15 -5.40
C VAL A 24 -8.12 -5.38 -4.79
N SER A 25 -7.45 -5.24 -3.66
CA SER A 25 -6.70 -6.34 -3.07
C SER A 25 -7.26 -6.68 -1.70
N ASP A 26 -7.87 -7.85 -1.62
CA ASP A 26 -8.24 -8.48 -0.36
C ASP A 26 -7.05 -9.24 0.27
N ASP A 27 -6.02 -9.53 -0.54
CA ASP A 27 -4.83 -10.31 -0.14
C ASP A 27 -3.60 -9.47 0.21
N LEU A 28 -3.70 -8.14 0.14
CA LEU A 28 -2.62 -7.22 0.47
C LEU A 28 -3.00 -6.35 1.67
N GLU A 29 -2.12 -6.27 2.66
CA GLU A 29 -2.28 -5.43 3.85
C GLU A 29 -1.15 -4.41 3.90
N ILE A 30 -1.47 -3.11 3.80
CA ILE A 30 -0.47 -2.06 4.02
C ILE A 30 -0.22 -1.92 5.53
N VAL A 31 0.99 -2.27 5.98
CA VAL A 31 1.33 -2.30 7.42
C VAL A 31 2.18 -1.12 7.87
N ALA A 32 2.84 -0.44 6.93
CA ALA A 32 3.68 0.72 7.24
C ALA A 32 3.79 1.65 6.03
N ILE A 33 3.90 2.95 6.32
CA ILE A 33 4.24 3.99 5.36
C ILE A 33 5.39 4.80 5.96
N ASN A 34 6.44 5.01 5.18
CA ASN A 34 7.59 5.86 5.51
C ASN A 34 7.75 6.87 4.37
N ASP A 35 7.80 8.17 4.68
CA ASP A 35 8.04 9.26 3.72
C ASP A 35 8.79 10.40 4.41
#